data_AF-A0A4R4IHX5-F1
#
_entry.id   AF-A0A4R4IHX5-F1
#
_cell.length_a   1.000
_cell.length_b   1.000
_cell.length_c   1.000
_cell.angle_alpha   90.00
_cell.angle_beta   90.00
_cell.angle_gamma   90.00
#
_symmetry.space_group_name_H-M   'P 1'
#
loop_
_entity.id
_entity.type
_entity.pdbx_description
1 polymer ?
#
loop_
_entity_poly.entity_id
_entity_poly.type
_entity_poly.pdbx_seq_one_letter_code
_entity_poly.pdbx_strand_id
1 'polypeptide(L)'
;MAASAEDARWLGARGFPGPDVERHLLGLPLVTLQELSERGNPAALAFYAYHLARRGAPREQVFAMLDASAASGSVYALKMAGDIAFTMKDQRDMALARAYYGLQARAGDQAGLTQAYMVDVVLSDEQRFRASLIEEDLWRRIRPTGGQEGEVRPGFKAFVEQGRRAPSMP
;
A
#
# COMPACT_ATOMS: atom_id res chain seq x y z
N MET A 1 -11.61 -2.20 -6.08
CA MET A 1 -12.18 -1.92 -7.41
C MET A 1 -12.65 -0.48 -7.47
N ALA A 2 -12.68 0.11 -8.67
CA ALA A 2 -13.11 1.49 -8.87
C ALA A 2 -14.63 1.64 -8.72
N ALA A 3 -15.09 2.69 -8.03
CA ALA A 3 -16.52 3.00 -7.87
C ALA A 3 -17.08 3.93 -8.98
N SER A 4 -16.20 4.58 -9.74
CA SER A 4 -16.54 5.49 -10.84
C SER A 4 -15.38 5.61 -11.82
N ALA A 5 -15.60 6.26 -12.97
CA ALA A 5 -14.53 6.57 -13.92
C ALA A 5 -13.47 7.51 -13.32
N GLU A 6 -13.87 8.44 -12.45
CA GLU A 6 -12.95 9.32 -11.74
C GLU A 6 -12.08 8.53 -10.76
N ASP A 7 -12.68 7.59 -10.02
CA ASP A 7 -11.95 6.70 -9.12
C ASP A 7 -10.97 5.80 -9.88
N ALA A 8 -11.39 5.28 -11.04
CA ALA A 8 -10.51 4.49 -11.91
C ALA A 8 -9.29 5.29 -12.39
N ARG A 9 -9.48 6.57 -12.76
CA ARG A 9 -8.37 7.46 -13.14
C ARG A 9 -7.43 7.73 -11.97
N TRP A 10 -7.98 8.01 -10.79
CA TRP A 10 -7.18 8.23 -9.58
C TRP A 10 -6.34 6.98 -9.25
N LEU A 11 -6.97 5.80 -9.26
CA LEU A 11 -6.31 4.51 -9.03
C LEU A 11 -5.19 4.26 -10.06
N GLY A 12 -5.48 4.44 -11.35
CA GLY A 12 -4.49 4.26 -12.41
C GLY A 12 -3.29 5.22 -12.28
N ALA A 13 -3.54 6.49 -11.95
CA ALA A 13 -2.49 7.48 -11.72
C ALA A 13 -1.60 7.16 -10.51
N ARG A 14 -2.08 6.34 -9.56
CA ARG A 14 -1.34 5.90 -8.37
C ARG A 14 -0.84 4.46 -8.45
N GLY A 15 -0.80 3.90 -9.66
CA GLY A 15 -0.19 2.60 -9.95
C GLY A 15 -1.04 1.39 -9.61
N PHE A 16 -2.33 1.57 -9.29
CA PHE A 16 -3.23 0.44 -9.14
C PHE A 16 -3.57 -0.15 -10.51
N PRO A 17 -3.38 -1.47 -10.71
CA PRO A 17 -3.83 -2.12 -11.94
C PRO A 17 -5.37 -2.23 -11.96
N GLY A 18 -5.94 -2.23 -13.17
CA GLY A 18 -7.32 -2.69 -13.35
C GLY A 18 -7.45 -4.20 -13.07
N PRO A 19 -8.68 -4.72 -12.82
CA PRO A 19 -8.87 -6.13 -12.42
C PRO A 19 -8.28 -7.16 -13.39
N ASP A 20 -8.40 -6.92 -14.69
CA ASP A 20 -7.84 -7.84 -15.70
C ASP A 20 -6.31 -7.75 -15.78
N VAL A 21 -5.76 -6.55 -15.60
CA VAL A 21 -4.31 -6.33 -15.53
C VAL A 21 -3.74 -6.99 -14.28
N GLU A 22 -4.42 -6.90 -13.14
CA GLU A 22 -4.01 -7.54 -11.89
C GLU A 22 -3.92 -9.06 -12.05
N ARG A 23 -4.98 -9.68 -12.59
CA ARG A 23 -5.01 -11.12 -12.87
C ARG A 23 -3.89 -11.53 -13.83
N HIS A 24 -3.66 -10.72 -14.86
CA HIS A 24 -2.59 -10.97 -15.82
C HIS A 24 -1.20 -10.91 -15.16
N LEU A 25 -0.88 -9.82 -14.45
CA LEU A 25 0.41 -9.61 -13.80
C LEU A 25 0.71 -10.70 -12.75
N LEU A 26 -0.30 -11.14 -11.99
CA LEU A 26 -0.14 -12.21 -11.01
C LEU A 26 0.35 -13.53 -11.63
N GLY A 27 -0.03 -13.80 -12.88
CA GLY A 27 0.32 -15.02 -13.62
C GLY A 27 1.61 -14.93 -14.43
N LEU A 28 2.26 -13.77 -14.53
CA LEU A 28 3.46 -13.60 -15.34
C LEU A 28 4.70 -14.26 -14.71
N PRO A 29 5.65 -14.74 -15.54
CA PRO A 29 6.97 -15.17 -15.06
C PRO A 29 7.72 -14.03 -14.35
N LEU A 30 8.54 -14.39 -13.36
CA LEU A 30 9.30 -13.42 -12.57
C LEU A 30 10.18 -12.51 -13.44
N VAL A 31 10.84 -13.06 -14.45
CA VAL A 31 11.68 -12.29 -15.39
C VAL A 31 10.87 -11.25 -16.18
N THR A 32 9.65 -11.59 -16.60
CA THR A 32 8.76 -10.66 -17.31
C THR A 32 8.29 -9.53 -16.39
N LEU A 33 7.99 -9.84 -15.13
CA LEU A 33 7.64 -8.82 -14.13
C LEU A 33 8.81 -7.88 -13.86
N GLN A 34 10.02 -8.42 -13.78
CA GLN A 34 11.25 -7.63 -13.65
C GLN A 34 11.41 -6.67 -14.85
N GLU A 35 11.37 -7.18 -16.08
CA GLU A 35 11.51 -6.37 -17.30
C GLU A 35 10.45 -5.25 -17.39
N LEU A 36 9.19 -5.55 -17.03
CA LEU A 36 8.13 -4.55 -17.00
C LEU A 36 8.36 -3.50 -15.90
N SER A 37 8.87 -3.91 -14.73
CA SER A 37 9.21 -2.99 -13.65
C SER A 37 10.37 -2.05 -14.04
N GLU A 38 11.38 -2.57 -14.72
CA GLU A 38 12.53 -1.80 -15.23
C GLU A 38 12.13 -0.79 -16.31
N ARG A 39 11.04 -1.06 -17.04
CA ARG A 39 10.41 -0.11 -17.97
C ARG A 39 9.48 0.91 -17.30
N GLY A 40 9.47 0.95 -15.96
CA GLY A 40 8.71 1.94 -15.19
C GLY A 40 7.24 1.58 -14.98
N ASN A 41 6.84 0.30 -15.06
CA ASN A 41 5.49 -0.11 -14.70
C ASN A 41 5.37 -0.35 -13.17
N PRO A 42 4.71 0.54 -12.41
CA PRO A 42 4.65 0.44 -10.95
C PRO A 42 3.86 -0.77 -10.45
N ALA A 43 2.83 -1.19 -11.18
CA ALA A 43 2.05 -2.39 -10.83
C ALA A 43 2.90 -3.65 -11.02
N ALA A 44 3.64 -3.76 -12.11
CA ALA A 44 4.55 -4.88 -12.34
C ALA A 44 5.66 -4.95 -11.27
N LEU A 45 6.20 -3.81 -10.84
CA LEU A 45 7.15 -3.74 -9.73
C LEU A 45 6.55 -4.30 -8.43
N ALA A 46 5.32 -3.93 -8.09
CA ALA A 46 4.65 -4.44 -6.90
C ALA A 46 4.46 -5.97 -6.96
N PHE A 47 4.06 -6.52 -8.11
CA PHE A 47 3.96 -7.97 -8.30
C PHE A 47 5.32 -8.67 -8.31
N TYR A 48 6.34 -8.05 -8.90
CA TYR A 48 7.71 -8.56 -8.86
C TYR A 48 8.19 -8.69 -7.40
N ALA A 49 8.05 -7.65 -6.58
CA ALA A 49 8.39 -7.66 -5.17
C ALA A 49 7.60 -8.72 -4.38
N TYR A 50 6.30 -8.87 -4.66
CA TYR A 50 5.45 -9.91 -4.07
C TYR A 50 5.98 -11.32 -4.37
N HIS A 51 6.36 -11.60 -5.62
CA HIS A 51 6.91 -12.90 -6.00
C HIS A 51 8.31 -13.15 -5.42
N LEU A 52 9.16 -12.11 -5.30
CA LEU A 52 10.44 -12.20 -4.59
C LEU A 52 10.22 -12.55 -3.11
N ALA A 53 9.30 -11.85 -2.44
CA ALA A 53 8.96 -12.13 -1.04
C ALA A 53 8.49 -13.57 -0.84
N ARG A 54 7.64 -14.09 -1.73
CA ARG A 54 7.18 -15.50 -1.72
C ARG A 54 8.30 -16.51 -1.91
N ARG A 55 9.37 -16.14 -2.61
CA ARG A 55 10.55 -16.99 -2.86
C ARG A 55 11.62 -16.86 -1.76
N GLY A 56 11.35 -16.11 -0.69
CA GLY A 56 12.28 -15.95 0.43
C GLY A 56 13.40 -14.93 0.18
N ALA A 57 13.19 -13.97 -0.73
CA ALA A 57 14.15 -12.88 -0.92
C ALA A 57 14.35 -12.09 0.39
N PRO A 58 15.54 -11.48 0.60
CA PRO A 58 15.80 -10.66 1.77
C PRO A 58 14.76 -9.55 1.95
N ARG A 59 14.30 -9.38 3.19
CA ARG A 59 13.30 -8.38 3.58
C ARG A 59 13.68 -6.98 3.08
N GLU A 60 14.92 -6.57 3.36
CA GLU A 60 15.44 -5.26 2.98
C GLU A 60 15.31 -5.01 1.47
N GLN A 61 15.63 -6.02 0.64
CA GLN A 61 15.51 -5.91 -0.81
C GLN A 61 14.06 -5.69 -1.26
N VAL A 62 13.11 -6.45 -0.70
CA VAL A 62 11.69 -6.37 -1.05
C VAL A 62 11.12 -4.99 -0.69
N PHE A 63 11.35 -4.54 0.54
CA PHE A 63 10.78 -3.29 1.03
C PHE A 63 11.49 -2.06 0.48
N ALA A 64 12.81 -2.09 0.24
CA ALA A 64 13.50 -0.96 -0.40
C ALA A 64 12.96 -0.65 -1.80
N MET A 65 12.62 -1.69 -2.57
CA MET A 65 12.03 -1.53 -3.90
C MET A 65 10.62 -0.92 -3.84
N LEU A 66 9.80 -1.38 -2.90
CA LEU A 66 8.44 -0.86 -2.70
C LEU A 66 8.47 0.56 -2.15
N ASP A 67 9.38 0.86 -1.24
CA ASP A 67 9.61 2.21 -0.70
C ASP A 67 10.02 3.19 -1.82
N ALA A 68 10.94 2.78 -2.71
CA ALA A 68 11.33 3.59 -3.86
C ALA A 68 10.17 3.84 -4.83
N SER A 69 9.35 2.81 -5.10
CA SER A 69 8.15 2.94 -5.93
C SER A 69 7.11 3.87 -5.28
N ALA A 70 6.90 3.76 -3.96
CA ALA A 70 6.04 4.65 -3.21
C ALA A 70 6.54 6.10 -3.24
N ALA A 71 7.83 6.33 -3.08
CA ALA A 71 8.46 7.65 -3.19
C ALA A 71 8.27 8.29 -4.57
N SER A 72 8.13 7.47 -5.63
CA SER A 72 7.80 7.92 -6.98
C SER A 72 6.30 8.20 -7.22
N GLY A 73 5.45 7.98 -6.21
CA GLY A 73 4.01 8.26 -6.25
C GLY A 73 3.10 7.02 -6.32
N SER A 74 3.66 5.80 -6.26
CA SER A 74 2.83 4.58 -6.27
C SER A 74 2.19 4.31 -4.91
N VAL A 75 0.91 4.68 -4.75
CA VAL A 75 0.12 4.30 -3.56
C VAL A 75 -0.12 2.78 -3.54
N TYR A 76 -0.16 2.14 -4.71
CA TYR A 76 -0.27 0.68 -4.79
C TYR A 76 0.95 -0.05 -4.19
N ALA A 77 2.15 0.53 -4.28
CA ALA A 77 3.35 -0.04 -3.64
C ALA A 77 3.23 -0.06 -2.10
N LEU A 78 2.64 0.99 -1.50
CA LEU A 78 2.35 1.02 -0.05
C LEU A 78 1.37 -0.09 0.34
N LYS A 79 0.28 -0.24 -0.42
CA LYS A 79 -0.67 -1.34 -0.22
C LYS A 79 0.03 -2.69 -0.29
N MET A 80 0.84 -2.92 -1.33
CA MET A 80 1.54 -4.19 -1.53
C MET A 80 2.54 -4.49 -0.41
N ALA A 81 3.28 -3.49 0.06
CA ALA A 81 4.18 -3.63 1.20
C ALA A 81 3.42 -4.02 2.48
N GLY A 82 2.27 -3.38 2.73
CA GLY A 82 1.36 -3.77 3.80
C GLY A 82 0.89 -5.22 3.70
N ASP A 83 0.45 -5.64 2.50
CA ASP A 83 -0.04 -7.00 2.25
C ASP A 83 1.07 -8.06 2.43
N ILE A 84 2.29 -7.78 1.97
CA ILE A 84 3.45 -8.66 2.18
C ILE A 84 3.76 -8.78 3.67
N ALA A 85 3.86 -7.67 4.39
CA ALA A 85 4.12 -7.66 5.83
C ALA A 85 2.98 -8.30 6.65
N PHE A 86 1.76 -8.33 6.12
CA PHE A 86 0.61 -8.95 6.78
C PHE A 86 0.54 -10.48 6.53
N THR A 87 0.77 -10.92 5.28
CA THR A 87 0.44 -12.28 4.85
C THR A 87 1.63 -13.23 4.71
N MET A 88 2.83 -12.73 4.39
CA MET A 88 3.96 -13.59 4.05
C MET A 88 4.72 -14.01 5.29
N LYS A 89 4.72 -15.31 5.60
CA LYS A 89 5.30 -15.87 6.84
C LYS A 89 6.69 -15.30 7.16
N ASP A 90 7.61 -15.33 6.20
CA ASP A 90 9.01 -14.93 6.40
C ASP A 90 9.23 -13.41 6.36
N GLN A 91 8.19 -12.65 5.97
CA GLN A 91 8.19 -11.19 5.98
C GLN A 91 7.23 -10.61 7.03
N ARG A 92 6.55 -11.47 7.80
CA ARG A 92 5.40 -11.06 8.59
C ARG A 92 5.82 -10.14 9.73
N ASP A 93 5.26 -8.95 9.75
CA ASP A 93 5.44 -7.96 10.81
C ASP A 93 4.19 -7.07 10.86
N MET A 94 3.33 -7.33 11.84
CA MET A 94 2.02 -6.67 11.93
C MET A 94 2.14 -5.16 12.19
N ALA A 95 3.17 -4.72 12.91
CA ALA A 95 3.41 -3.29 13.13
C ALA A 95 3.84 -2.61 11.82
N LEU A 96 4.69 -3.26 11.02
CA LEU A 96 5.07 -2.76 9.70
C LEU A 96 3.87 -2.75 8.73
N ALA A 97 3.04 -3.79 8.74
CA ALA A 97 1.82 -3.85 7.93
C ALA A 97 0.89 -2.67 8.24
N ARG A 98 0.64 -2.42 9.54
CA ARG A 98 -0.15 -1.26 9.99
C ARG A 98 0.48 0.06 9.54
N ALA A 99 1.81 0.20 9.62
CA ALA A 99 2.48 1.42 9.17
C ALA A 99 2.25 1.67 7.68
N TYR A 100 2.45 0.66 6.81
CA TYR A 100 2.21 0.82 5.37
C TYR A 100 0.76 1.11 5.01
N TYR A 101 -0.21 0.49 5.67
CA TYR A 101 -1.63 0.82 5.48
C TYR A 101 -1.96 2.25 5.95
N GLY A 102 -1.31 2.71 7.02
CA GLY A 102 -1.38 4.12 7.46
C GLY A 102 -0.84 5.08 6.40
N LEU A 103 0.30 4.76 5.81
CA LEU A 103 0.89 5.55 4.72
C LEU A 103 0.03 5.55 3.46
N GLN A 104 -0.59 4.42 3.10
CA GLN A 104 -1.56 4.34 2.01
C GLN A 104 -2.73 5.31 2.23
N ALA A 105 -3.24 5.38 3.45
CA ALA A 105 -4.27 6.35 3.84
C ALA A 105 -3.76 7.79 3.77
N ARG A 106 -2.55 8.05 4.31
CA ARG A 106 -1.90 9.37 4.27
C ARG A 106 -1.65 9.84 2.83
N ALA A 107 -1.45 8.92 1.90
CA ALA A 107 -1.29 9.18 0.47
C ALA A 107 -2.62 9.35 -0.30
N GLY A 108 -3.77 9.27 0.38
CA GLY A 108 -5.08 9.62 -0.16
C GLY A 108 -6.02 8.45 -0.43
N ASP A 109 -5.62 7.20 -0.23
CA ASP A 109 -6.53 6.04 -0.38
C ASP A 109 -7.13 5.61 0.96
N GLN A 110 -8.40 5.97 1.20
CA GLN A 110 -9.11 5.63 2.44
C GLN A 110 -9.19 4.13 2.74
N ALA A 111 -9.00 3.24 1.76
CA ALA A 111 -8.94 1.80 2.01
C ALA A 111 -7.82 1.42 2.99
N GLY A 112 -6.72 2.19 3.00
CA GLY A 112 -5.63 2.03 3.95
C GLY A 112 -6.09 2.18 5.41
N LEU A 113 -7.07 3.04 5.70
CA LEU A 113 -7.61 3.18 7.07
C LEU A 113 -8.36 1.92 7.50
N THR A 114 -9.16 1.32 6.60
CA THR A 114 -9.87 0.08 6.88
C THR A 114 -8.89 -1.07 7.12
N GLN A 115 -7.86 -1.21 6.28
CA GLN A 115 -6.84 -2.25 6.42
C GLN A 115 -6.01 -2.05 7.70
N ALA A 116 -5.61 -0.82 7.98
CA ALA A 116 -4.93 -0.42 9.21
C ALA A 116 -5.75 -0.81 10.45
N TYR A 117 -7.06 -0.49 10.47
CA TYR A 117 -7.96 -0.86 11.56
C TYR A 117 -8.02 -2.38 11.75
N MET A 118 -8.16 -3.16 10.68
CA MET A 118 -8.17 -4.62 10.76
C MET A 118 -6.88 -5.22 11.34
N VAL A 119 -5.75 -4.56 11.16
CA VAL A 119 -4.48 -4.96 11.81
C VAL A 119 -4.44 -4.49 13.25
N ASP A 120 -4.90 -3.27 13.53
CA ASP A 120 -4.81 -2.64 14.85
C ASP A 120 -5.53 -3.41 15.95
N VAL A 121 -6.66 -4.06 15.63
CA VAL A 121 -7.45 -4.87 16.59
C VAL A 121 -6.69 -6.06 17.17
N VAL A 122 -5.61 -6.52 16.51
CA VAL A 122 -4.78 -7.65 16.98
C VAL A 122 -3.41 -7.22 17.50
N LEU A 123 -3.09 -5.92 17.51
CA LEU A 123 -1.83 -5.40 18.04
C LEU A 123 -1.88 -5.22 19.56
N SER A 124 -0.73 -5.40 20.22
CA SER A 124 -0.51 -4.88 21.57
C SER A 124 -0.23 -3.36 21.54
N ASP A 125 -0.31 -2.70 22.69
CA ASP A 125 -0.02 -1.25 22.78
C ASP A 125 1.41 -0.92 22.37
N GLU A 126 2.38 -1.77 22.71
CA GLU A 126 3.76 -1.62 22.26
C GLU A 126 3.87 -1.74 20.74
N GLN A 127 3.16 -2.68 20.12
CA GLN A 127 3.14 -2.84 18.67
C GLN A 127 2.46 -1.67 17.97
N ARG A 128 1.40 -1.09 18.56
CA ARG A 128 0.77 0.15 18.08
C ARG A 128 1.75 1.32 18.13
N PHE A 129 2.45 1.49 19.25
CA PHE A 129 3.47 2.53 19.38
C PHE A 129 4.61 2.34 18.36
N ARG A 130 5.11 1.11 18.21
CA ARG A 130 6.12 0.77 17.18
C ARG A 130 5.62 1.06 15.77
N ALA A 131 4.37 0.73 15.45
CA ALA A 131 3.78 1.03 14.15
C ALA A 131 3.76 2.55 13.87
N SER A 132 3.39 3.37 14.85
CA SER A 132 3.42 4.83 14.73
C SER A 132 4.84 5.38 14.49
N LEU A 133 5.85 4.84 15.17
CA LEU A 133 7.25 5.22 14.94
C LEU A 133 7.73 4.84 13.54
N ILE A 134 7.41 3.62 13.09
CA ILE A 134 7.76 3.12 11.75
C ILE A 134 7.06 3.97 10.68
N GLU A 135 5.78 4.27 10.85
CA GLU A 135 5.00 5.08 9.92
C GLU A 135 5.62 6.47 9.73
N GLU A 136 5.96 7.13 10.84
CA GLU A 136 6.56 8.47 10.79
C GLU A 136 7.98 8.46 10.20
N ASP A 137 8.81 7.46 10.52
CA ASP A 137 10.14 7.31 9.92
C ASP A 137 10.05 7.05 8.41
N LEU A 138 9.20 6.10 7.99
CA LEU A 138 8.97 5.80 6.58
C LEU A 138 8.47 7.03 5.85
N TRP A 139 7.50 7.76 6.43
CA TRP A 139 6.96 8.97 5.82
C TRP A 139 8.05 9.98 5.50
N ARG A 140 9.01 10.21 6.41
CA ARG A 140 10.12 11.14 6.16
C ARG A 140 11.01 10.69 5.01
N ARG A 141 11.13 9.38 4.78
CA ARG A 141 11.96 8.80 3.71
C ARG A 141 11.25 8.77 2.36
N ILE A 142 9.95 8.49 2.33
CA ILE A 142 9.20 8.21 1.10
C ILE A 142 8.21 9.31 0.70
N ARG A 143 8.16 10.42 1.44
CA ARG A 143 7.26 11.54 1.15
C ARG A 143 7.38 11.95 -0.33
N PRO A 144 6.28 11.93 -1.10
CA PRO A 144 6.32 12.26 -2.52
C PRO A 144 6.82 13.71 -2.72
N THR A 145 7.85 13.91 -3.53
CA THR A 145 8.39 15.25 -3.81
C THR A 145 7.57 16.03 -4.87
N GLY A 146 6.57 15.39 -5.49
CA GLY A 146 5.94 15.83 -6.73
C GLY A 146 4.56 16.51 -6.65
N GLY A 147 4.18 17.16 -5.54
CA GLY A 147 2.95 17.99 -5.48
C GLY A 147 1.62 17.21 -5.51
N GLN A 148 1.66 15.89 -5.51
CA GLN A 148 0.49 14.99 -5.41
C GLN A 148 -0.08 14.86 -3.98
N GLU A 149 0.51 15.57 -3.02
CA GLU A 149 0.01 15.66 -1.65
C GLU A 149 -1.34 16.36 -1.62
N GLY A 150 -2.34 15.71 -1.01
CA GLY A 150 -3.68 16.28 -0.81
C GLY A 150 -4.74 15.84 -1.83
N GLU A 151 -4.37 15.15 -2.91
CA GLU A 151 -5.34 14.54 -3.81
C GLU A 151 -5.91 13.24 -3.21
N VAL A 152 -7.00 13.36 -2.49
CA VAL A 152 -7.73 12.22 -1.91
C VAL A 152 -8.52 11.47 -2.98
N ARG A 153 -8.60 10.15 -2.83
CA ARG A 153 -9.36 9.28 -3.71
C ARG A 153 -10.86 9.65 -3.68
N PRO A 154 -11.55 9.62 -4.83
CA PRO A 154 -12.99 9.82 -4.88
C PRO A 154 -13.75 8.95 -3.86
N GLY A 155 -14.75 9.55 -3.21
CA GLY A 155 -15.48 8.92 -2.10
C GLY A 155 -14.92 9.22 -0.71
N PHE A 156 -13.74 9.83 -0.59
CA PHE A 156 -13.14 10.20 0.71
C PHE A 156 -14.08 11.02 1.60
N LYS A 157 -14.74 12.06 1.06
CA LYS A 157 -15.68 12.89 1.84
C LYS A 157 -16.83 12.06 2.43
N ALA A 158 -17.41 11.17 1.64
CA ALA A 158 -18.49 10.29 2.09
C ALA A 158 -18.00 9.32 3.17
N PHE A 159 -16.78 8.78 3.01
CA PHE A 159 -16.14 7.92 4.00
C PHE A 159 -15.96 8.63 5.36
N VAL A 160 -15.45 9.87 5.36
CA VAL A 160 -15.28 10.66 6.59
C VAL A 160 -16.62 10.97 7.26
N GLU A 161 -17.62 11.37 6.48
CA GLU A 161 -18.96 11.66 7.00
C GLU A 161 -19.65 10.42 7.58
N GLN A 162 -19.44 9.25 6.98
CA GLN A 162 -19.93 7.99 7.54
C GLN A 162 -19.26 7.67 8.88
N GLY A 163 -17.94 7.86 8.99
CA GLY A 163 -17.20 7.65 10.24
C GLY A 163 -17.66 8.57 11.38
N ARG A 164 -18.02 9.82 11.08
CA ARG A 164 -18.57 10.78 12.07
C ARG A 164 -19.97 10.41 12.57
N ARG A 165 -20.74 9.69 11.75
CA ARG A 165 -22.13 9.30 12.07
C ARG A 165 -22.22 7.95 12.78
N ALA A 166 -21.17 7.16 12.81
CA ALA A 166 -21.14 5.93 13.59
C ALA A 166 -21.29 6.31 15.08
N PRO A 167 -22.27 5.76 15.81
CA PRO A 167 -22.38 6.02 17.24
C PRO A 167 -21.10 5.55 17.92
N SER A 168 -20.55 6.39 18.79
CA SER A 168 -19.47 6.01 19.70
C SER A 168 -19.89 4.72 20.39
N MET A 169 -19.18 3.62 20.11
CA MET A 169 -19.46 2.36 20.82
C MET A 169 -19.16 2.60 22.31
N PRO A 170 -20.11 2.27 23.21
CA PRO A 170 -19.94 2.44 24.65
C PRO A 170 -18.86 1.53 25.23
#